data_AF-A0AAN6MRU2-F1
#
_entry.id   AF-A0AAN6MRU2-F1
#
_cell.length_a   1.000
_cell.length_b   1.000
_cell.length_c   1.000
_cell.angle_alpha   90.00
_cell.angle_beta   90.00
_cell.angle_gamma   90.00
#
_symmetry.space_group_name_H-M   'P 1'
#
loop_
_entity.id
_entity.type
_entity.pdbx_description
1 polymer ?
#
loop_
_entity_poly.entity_id
_entity_poly.type
_entity_poly.pdbx_seq_one_letter_code
_entity_poly.pdbx_strand_id
1 'polypeptide(L)'
;MSDKAWEMHEALNHGKLDKWGWVIYRTSYKDDAAWDRFQRYVYTWWQQELVAQGAPPLVANTAEWTFVSNPALDSISRDELRTHFRRWRATAIQTENPRRRLPTSGDDIPGRYIYFFQADEAVLDGIAVQGSTSTPGRDPSMVNFVCCDDNIPLGQPPAPDDQRDQSWTMLSKRIVSIEFWLEVGLSIEHWDICPSIYDVMETEELETERERASERGRLFEWECEKAREREREEERVRERVREMEKEREREREREREWERVREIEREKEREIERERVKEKASKLPTDP
;
A
#
# COMPACT_ATOMS: atom_id res chain seq x y z
N MET A 1 -0.11 10.09 14.71
CA MET A 1 -0.44 10.76 13.44
C MET A 1 0.33 12.07 13.43
N SER A 2 1.09 12.34 12.37
CA SER A 2 1.90 13.57 12.23
C SER A 2 1.05 14.75 11.78
N ASP A 3 1.38 15.96 12.25
CA ASP A 3 0.71 17.21 11.85
C ASP A 3 0.69 17.40 10.33
N LYS A 4 1.77 16.97 9.64
CA LYS A 4 1.88 17.05 8.18
C LYS A 4 0.95 16.10 7.44
N ALA A 5 0.67 14.93 8.01
CA ALA A 5 -0.27 14.00 7.41
C ALA A 5 -1.73 14.50 7.53
N TRP A 6 -2.02 15.30 8.56
CA TRP A 6 -3.31 15.97 8.72
C TRP A 6 -3.44 17.18 7.77
N GLU A 7 -2.42 18.03 7.69
CA GLU A 7 -2.37 19.15 6.74
C GLU A 7 -2.60 18.66 5.29
N MET A 8 -1.99 17.53 4.94
CA MET A 8 -2.21 16.87 3.67
C MET A 8 -3.66 16.41 3.47
N HIS A 9 -4.27 15.82 4.49
CA HIS A 9 -5.68 15.42 4.44
C HIS A 9 -6.60 16.61 4.15
N GLU A 10 -6.38 17.72 4.84
CA GLU A 10 -7.15 18.96 4.64
C GLU A 10 -6.93 19.54 3.23
N ALA A 11 -5.68 19.61 2.78
CA ALA A 11 -5.34 20.11 1.46
C ALA A 11 -5.99 19.30 0.33
N LEU A 12 -5.98 17.96 0.43
CA LEU A 12 -6.63 17.09 -0.55
C LEU A 12 -8.16 17.27 -0.56
N ASN A 13 -8.79 17.38 0.61
CA ASN A 13 -10.23 17.60 0.69
C ASN A 13 -10.62 18.97 0.17
N HIS A 14 -9.91 20.03 0.56
CA HIS A 14 -10.17 21.40 0.14
C HIS A 14 -9.98 21.56 -1.37
N GLY A 15 -8.86 21.05 -1.91
CA GLY A 15 -8.56 21.04 -3.34
C GLY A 15 -9.40 20.05 -4.15
N LYS A 16 -10.26 19.24 -3.49
CA LYS A 16 -11.06 18.17 -4.08
C LYS A 16 -10.21 17.22 -4.95
N LEU A 17 -9.01 16.91 -4.44
CA LEU A 17 -8.07 16.02 -5.09
C LEU A 17 -8.38 14.58 -4.68
N ASP A 18 -8.69 13.78 -5.68
CA ASP A 18 -8.91 12.34 -5.55
C ASP A 18 -7.61 11.57 -5.78
N LYS A 19 -6.60 12.22 -6.39
CA LYS A 19 -5.25 11.68 -6.54
C LYS A 19 -4.17 12.69 -6.18
N TRP A 20 -3.12 12.21 -5.54
CA TRP A 20 -1.88 12.95 -5.31
C TRP A 20 -0.67 12.05 -5.51
N GLY A 21 0.54 12.59 -5.36
CA GLY A 21 1.78 11.95 -5.78
C GLY A 21 2.25 12.47 -7.13
N TRP A 22 3.07 11.70 -7.85
CA TRP A 22 3.80 12.22 -8.99
C TRP A 22 3.83 11.27 -10.19
N VAL A 23 4.11 11.84 -11.36
CA VAL A 23 4.31 11.11 -12.60
C VAL A 23 5.81 10.95 -12.86
N ILE A 24 6.24 9.72 -13.16
CA ILE A 24 7.63 9.40 -13.48
C ILE A 24 7.71 8.83 -14.88
N TYR A 25 8.47 9.50 -15.76
CA TYR A 25 8.74 9.06 -17.12
C TYR A 25 10.05 8.28 -17.20
N ARG A 26 9.97 7.08 -17.76
CA ARG A 26 11.15 6.32 -18.17
C ARG A 26 11.63 6.81 -19.54
N THR A 27 12.87 7.28 -19.59
CA THR A 27 13.52 7.80 -20.81
C THR A 27 14.78 7.04 -21.21
N SER A 28 15.14 5.99 -20.48
CA SER A 28 16.19 5.04 -20.86
C SER A 28 15.66 3.61 -20.78
N TYR A 29 15.86 2.86 -21.86
CA TYR A 29 15.41 1.48 -22.00
C TYR A 29 16.56 0.46 -22.02
N LYS A 30 17.75 0.88 -21.60
CA LYS A 30 18.97 0.05 -21.63
C LYS A 30 19.00 -1.07 -20.60
N ASP A 31 18.37 -0.88 -19.44
CA ASP A 31 18.28 -1.88 -18.37
C ASP A 31 16.87 -1.91 -17.74
N ASP A 32 16.08 -2.89 -18.14
CA ASP A 32 14.74 -3.15 -17.56
C ASP A 32 14.82 -3.58 -16.10
N ALA A 33 15.87 -4.32 -15.71
CA ALA A 33 16.03 -4.77 -14.33
C ALA A 33 16.36 -3.60 -13.39
N ALA A 34 17.11 -2.60 -13.85
CA ALA A 34 17.32 -1.36 -13.10
C ALA A 34 16.02 -0.55 -12.95
N TRP A 35 15.21 -0.48 -14.00
CA TRP A 35 13.89 0.13 -13.94
C TRP A 35 12.97 -0.54 -12.91
N ASP A 36 12.89 -1.87 -12.90
CA ASP A 36 12.09 -2.59 -11.91
C ASP A 36 12.56 -2.36 -10.47
N ARG A 37 13.89 -2.29 -10.24
CA ARG A 37 14.46 -1.97 -8.93
C ARG A 37 14.10 -0.56 -8.50
N PHE A 38 14.14 0.40 -9.43
CA PHE A 38 13.75 1.79 -9.17
C PHE A 38 12.29 1.89 -8.73
N GLN A 39 11.37 1.27 -9.48
CA GLN A 39 9.95 1.29 -9.13
C GLN A 39 9.70 0.70 -7.74
N ARG A 40 10.32 -0.46 -7.44
CA ARG A 40 10.24 -1.09 -6.13
C ARG A 40 10.79 -0.20 -5.02
N TYR A 41 11.91 0.48 -5.26
CA TYR A 41 12.51 1.40 -4.30
C TYR A 41 11.54 2.54 -3.95
N VAL A 42 10.99 3.22 -4.96
CA VAL A 42 10.02 4.32 -4.78
C VAL A 42 8.79 3.84 -4.00
N TYR A 43 8.18 2.72 -4.40
CA TYR A 43 6.99 2.20 -3.71
C TYR A 43 7.28 1.77 -2.28
N THR A 44 8.36 1.03 -2.05
CA THR A 44 8.68 0.51 -0.71
C THR A 44 8.94 1.65 0.26
N TRP A 45 9.72 2.64 -0.18
CA TRP A 45 10.06 3.78 0.65
C TRP A 45 8.82 4.61 0.99
N TRP A 46 7.98 4.88 -0.01
CA TRP A 46 6.76 5.64 0.20
C TRP A 46 5.75 4.96 1.13
N GLN A 47 5.59 3.64 1.01
CA GLN A 47 4.74 2.87 1.94
C GLN A 47 5.26 2.95 3.38
N GLN A 48 6.58 2.89 3.57
CA GLN A 48 7.19 3.07 4.89
C GLN A 48 6.92 4.47 5.45
N GLU A 49 7.01 5.51 4.62
CA GLU A 49 6.75 6.90 5.03
C GLU A 49 5.29 7.10 5.46
N LEU A 50 4.32 6.61 4.66
CA LEU A 50 2.90 6.72 5.00
C LEU A 50 2.58 6.05 6.33
N VAL A 51 3.17 4.89 6.60
CA VAL A 51 3.02 4.17 7.88
C VAL A 51 3.70 4.94 9.01
N ALA A 52 4.93 5.43 8.82
CA ALA A 52 5.69 6.15 9.84
C ALA A 52 4.99 7.45 10.27
N GLN A 53 4.38 8.17 9.32
CA GLN A 53 3.64 9.41 9.57
C GLN A 53 2.23 9.15 10.14
N GLY A 54 1.77 7.89 10.15
CA GLY A 54 0.42 7.51 10.53
C GLY A 54 -0.62 8.17 9.63
N ALA A 55 -0.40 8.13 8.32
CA ALA A 55 -1.21 8.83 7.32
C ALA A 55 -2.68 8.39 7.39
N PRO A 56 -3.64 9.33 7.40
CA PRO A 56 -5.07 9.00 7.33
C PRO A 56 -5.42 8.15 6.10
N PRO A 57 -6.50 7.35 6.14
CA PRO A 57 -6.91 6.52 5.01
C PRO A 57 -7.08 7.29 3.70
N LEU A 58 -7.62 8.53 3.75
CA LEU A 58 -7.74 9.36 2.55
C LEU A 58 -6.37 9.64 1.93
N VAL A 59 -5.39 10.06 2.74
CA VAL A 59 -4.03 10.36 2.28
C VAL A 59 -3.38 9.09 1.74
N ALA A 60 -3.47 7.97 2.45
CA ALA A 60 -2.87 6.71 2.00
C ALA A 60 -3.53 6.12 0.74
N ASN A 61 -4.86 6.21 0.61
CA ASN A 61 -5.61 5.56 -0.47
C ASN A 61 -5.68 6.38 -1.77
N THR A 62 -5.48 7.70 -1.70
CA THR A 62 -5.46 8.59 -2.88
C THR A 62 -4.04 8.84 -3.40
N ALA A 63 -3.05 8.28 -2.73
CA ALA A 63 -1.65 8.38 -3.07
C ALA A 63 -1.37 7.52 -4.33
N GLU A 64 -0.87 8.12 -5.42
CA GLU A 64 -0.49 7.37 -6.63
C GLU A 64 0.85 7.83 -7.24
N TRP A 65 1.75 6.87 -7.50
CA TRP A 65 2.88 7.07 -8.43
C TRP A 65 2.50 6.52 -9.80
N THR A 66 2.50 7.40 -10.80
CA THR A 66 2.18 7.02 -12.18
C THR A 66 3.47 6.85 -12.97
N PHE A 67 3.83 5.59 -13.24
CA PHE A 67 5.01 5.25 -14.02
C PHE A 67 4.66 5.18 -15.51
N VAL A 68 5.24 6.07 -16.31
CA VAL A 68 5.06 6.10 -17.76
C VAL A 68 6.26 5.44 -18.42
N SER A 69 6.01 4.27 -19.01
CA SER A 69 7.00 3.54 -19.80
C SER A 69 6.43 3.27 -21.19
N ASN A 70 7.02 3.92 -22.19
CA ASN A 70 6.73 3.76 -23.59
C ASN A 70 8.06 3.83 -24.35
N PRO A 71 8.48 2.79 -25.10
CA PRO A 71 9.75 2.78 -25.84
C PRO A 71 9.96 3.98 -26.78
N ALA A 72 8.88 4.65 -27.23
CA ALA A 72 8.97 5.88 -28.02
C ALA A 72 9.57 7.07 -27.24
N LEU A 73 9.72 6.95 -25.92
CA LEU A 73 10.31 7.97 -25.04
C LEU A 73 11.82 7.73 -24.81
N ASP A 74 12.42 6.72 -25.43
CA ASP A 74 13.85 6.45 -25.27
C ASP A 74 14.69 7.62 -25.81
N SER A 75 15.57 8.15 -24.96
CA SER A 75 16.46 9.27 -25.28
C SER A 75 15.76 10.55 -25.77
N ILE A 76 14.47 10.73 -25.46
CA ILE A 76 13.70 11.92 -25.82
C ILE A 76 14.21 13.16 -25.07
N SER A 77 14.17 14.33 -25.71
CA SER A 77 14.56 15.59 -25.06
C SER A 77 13.55 16.00 -23.98
N ARG A 78 13.98 16.84 -23.03
CA ARG A 78 13.09 17.36 -21.97
C ARG A 78 11.94 18.19 -22.53
N ASP A 79 12.15 18.95 -23.60
CA ASP A 79 11.10 19.79 -24.21
C ASP A 79 10.01 18.94 -24.89
N GLU A 80 10.42 17.88 -25.58
CA GLU A 80 9.50 16.90 -26.11
C GLU A 80 8.76 16.18 -24.97
N LEU A 81 9.46 15.81 -23.89
CA LEU A 81 8.85 15.19 -22.71
C LEU A 81 7.84 16.12 -22.01
N ARG A 82 8.13 17.42 -21.91
CA ARG A 82 7.16 18.45 -21.46
C ARG A 82 5.93 18.47 -22.35
N THR A 83 6.11 18.35 -23.67
CA THR A 83 4.99 18.26 -24.62
C THR A 83 4.14 17.01 -24.38
N HIS A 84 4.76 15.85 -24.14
CA HIS A 84 4.06 14.62 -23.77
C HIS A 84 3.27 14.79 -22.45
N PHE A 85 3.90 15.38 -21.44
CA PHE A 85 3.26 15.62 -20.15
C PHE A 85 2.07 16.57 -20.26
N ARG A 86 2.18 17.68 -21.01
CA ARG A 86 1.06 18.61 -21.24
C ARG A 86 -0.13 17.95 -21.92
N ARG A 87 0.11 17.03 -22.86
CA ARG A 87 -0.95 16.23 -23.49
C ARG A 87 -1.63 15.30 -22.51
N TRP A 88 -0.87 14.60 -21.67
CA TRP A 88 -1.43 13.77 -20.60
C TRP A 88 -2.26 14.61 -19.62
N ARG A 89 -1.70 15.74 -19.16
CA ARG A 89 -2.33 16.69 -18.24
C ARG A 89 -3.69 17.17 -18.71
N ALA A 90 -3.82 17.44 -20.02
CA ALA A 90 -5.03 18.03 -20.61
C ALA A 90 -6.31 17.24 -20.30
N THR A 91 -6.20 15.93 -20.07
CA THR A 91 -7.32 15.09 -19.64
C THR A 91 -7.16 14.59 -18.20
N ALA A 92 -5.93 14.36 -17.75
CA ALA A 92 -5.66 13.71 -16.47
C ALA A 92 -6.27 14.44 -15.27
N ILE A 93 -6.23 15.78 -15.24
CA ILE A 93 -6.76 16.56 -14.10
C ILE A 93 -8.22 16.19 -13.81
N GLN A 94 -9.05 16.14 -14.86
CA GLN A 94 -10.49 15.88 -14.71
C GLN A 94 -10.79 14.39 -14.53
N THR A 95 -10.07 13.51 -15.24
CA THR A 95 -10.30 12.06 -15.13
C THR A 95 -9.84 11.52 -13.78
N GLU A 96 -8.75 12.07 -13.23
CA GLU A 96 -8.20 11.66 -11.94
C GLU A 96 -8.92 12.34 -10.77
N ASN A 97 -9.47 13.56 -10.95
CA ASN A 97 -10.17 14.29 -9.89
C ASN A 97 -11.60 14.70 -10.33
N PRO A 98 -12.54 13.75 -10.44
CA PRO A 98 -13.91 14.05 -10.85
C PRO A 98 -14.63 15.05 -9.94
N ARG A 99 -14.24 15.16 -8.65
CA ARG A 99 -14.81 16.13 -7.71
C ARG A 99 -14.31 17.56 -7.93
N ARG A 100 -13.16 17.73 -8.59
CA ARG A 100 -12.57 19.03 -8.87
C ARG A 100 -13.27 19.65 -10.07
N ARG A 101 -13.62 20.94 -9.95
CA ARG A 101 -14.06 21.73 -11.11
C ARG A 101 -12.81 22.12 -11.89
N LEU A 102 -12.88 22.13 -13.22
CA LEU A 102 -11.76 22.52 -14.06
C LEU A 102 -11.19 23.87 -13.60
N PRO A 103 -9.86 24.03 -13.53
CA PRO A 103 -9.23 25.29 -13.16
C PRO A 103 -9.73 26.40 -14.10
N THR A 104 -10.10 27.55 -13.54
CA THR A 104 -10.51 28.71 -14.36
C THR A 104 -9.28 29.53 -14.79
N SER A 105 -8.15 29.39 -14.08
CA SER A 105 -6.83 29.96 -14.40
C SER A 105 -5.72 28.92 -14.20
N GLY A 106 -4.52 29.21 -14.73
CA GLY A 106 -3.35 28.34 -14.59
C GLY A 106 -2.81 28.24 -13.16
N ASP A 107 -3.16 29.19 -12.29
CA ASP A 107 -2.62 29.33 -10.92
C ASP A 107 -3.25 28.35 -9.91
N ASP A 108 -4.29 27.61 -10.32
CA ASP A 108 -4.98 26.59 -9.51
C ASP A 108 -4.74 25.18 -10.08
N ILE A 109 -3.52 24.92 -10.56
CA ILE A 109 -3.12 23.59 -11.03
C ILE A 109 -2.28 22.90 -9.94
N PRO A 110 -2.70 21.73 -9.43
CA PRO A 110 -1.91 20.99 -8.46
C PRO A 110 -0.54 20.59 -9.04
N GLY A 111 0.49 20.55 -8.20
CA GLY A 111 1.87 20.29 -8.62
C GLY A 111 2.07 18.94 -9.31
N ARG A 112 1.25 17.90 -9.04
CA ARG A 112 1.20 16.63 -9.81
C ARG A 112 1.03 16.87 -11.32
N TYR A 113 0.39 17.97 -11.68
CA TYR A 113 0.05 18.38 -13.05
C TYR A 113 0.92 19.54 -13.55
N ILE A 114 1.89 19.99 -12.75
CA ILE A 114 2.90 20.99 -13.13
C ILE A 114 4.27 20.33 -13.28
N TYR A 115 4.58 19.37 -12.42
CA TYR A 115 5.89 18.75 -12.36
C TYR A 115 5.83 17.25 -12.62
N PHE A 116 6.91 16.71 -13.15
CA PHE A 116 7.12 15.28 -13.31
C PHE A 116 8.58 14.92 -13.04
N PHE A 117 8.84 13.62 -12.86
CA PHE A 117 10.21 13.09 -12.77
C PHE A 117 10.61 12.41 -14.07
N GLN A 118 11.84 12.63 -14.51
CA GLN A 118 12.47 11.87 -15.57
C GLN A 118 13.50 10.91 -14.96
N ALA A 119 13.34 9.63 -15.29
CA ALA A 119 14.32 8.58 -15.07
C ALA A 119 15.07 8.31 -16.38
N ASP A 120 16.28 8.85 -16.49
CA ASP A 120 17.20 8.60 -17.61
C ASP A 120 18.21 7.50 -17.26
N GLU A 121 19.18 7.25 -18.15
CA GLU A 121 20.21 6.25 -17.93
C GLU A 121 21.03 6.50 -16.66
N ALA A 122 21.40 7.75 -16.38
CA ALA A 122 22.19 8.10 -15.20
C ALA A 122 21.41 7.82 -13.90
N VAL A 123 20.09 8.07 -13.90
CA VAL A 123 19.20 7.69 -12.79
C VAL A 123 19.25 6.18 -12.54
N LEU A 124 19.08 5.38 -13.59
CA LEU A 124 18.96 3.92 -13.49
C LEU A 124 20.30 3.26 -13.13
N ASP A 125 21.41 3.75 -13.69
CA ASP A 125 22.75 3.28 -13.36
C ASP A 125 23.09 3.53 -11.88
N GLY A 126 22.69 4.69 -11.35
CA GLY A 126 22.87 5.01 -9.93
C GLY A 126 22.21 4.01 -8.98
N ILE A 127 21.08 3.44 -9.39
CA ILE A 127 20.33 2.43 -8.60
C ILE A 127 20.94 1.04 -8.76
N ALA A 128 21.42 0.71 -9.95
CA ALA A 128 22.06 -0.57 -10.23
C ALA A 128 23.31 -0.79 -9.36
N VAL A 129 24.12 0.25 -9.16
CA VAL A 129 25.34 0.19 -8.34
C VAL A 129 25.03 -0.03 -6.84
N GLN A 130 23.89 0.47 -6.34
CA GLN A 130 23.49 0.29 -4.95
C GLN A 130 23.05 -1.15 -4.61
N GLY A 131 22.65 -1.95 -5.61
CA GLY A 131 22.26 -3.34 -5.41
C GLY A 131 23.42 -4.29 -5.07
N SER A 132 24.69 -3.86 -5.22
CA SER A 132 25.86 -4.74 -5.10
C SER A 132 26.71 -4.59 -3.83
N THR A 133 26.67 -3.47 -3.11
CA THR A 133 27.42 -3.29 -1.84
C THR A 133 26.81 -2.16 -1.02
N SER A 134 25.92 -2.45 -0.08
CA SER A 134 25.31 -1.43 0.78
C SER A 134 26.16 -1.16 2.02
N THR A 135 27.00 -0.12 1.97
CA THR A 135 27.43 0.60 3.17
C THR A 135 26.29 1.53 3.59
N PRO A 136 25.81 1.53 4.84
CA PRO A 136 24.77 2.45 5.29
C PRO A 136 25.32 3.87 5.31
N GLY A 137 24.74 4.79 4.53
CA GLY A 137 25.05 6.23 4.60
C GLY A 137 25.41 6.93 3.29
N ARG A 138 25.43 6.23 2.13
CA ARG A 138 25.52 6.89 0.82
C ARG A 138 24.12 7.03 0.22
N ASP A 139 23.56 8.22 0.38
CA ASP A 139 22.23 8.66 -0.04
C ASP A 139 21.99 8.61 -1.58
N PRO A 140 20.72 8.71 -2.04
CA PRO A 140 20.15 7.93 -3.15
C PRO A 140 20.44 8.43 -4.58
N SER A 141 20.26 7.51 -5.54
CA SER A 141 20.24 7.75 -6.99
C SER A 141 19.46 9.00 -7.38
N MET A 142 19.99 9.84 -8.26
CA MET A 142 19.34 11.10 -8.66
C MET A 142 18.13 10.83 -9.58
N VAL A 143 17.05 11.61 -9.49
CA VAL A 143 16.01 11.70 -10.54
C VAL A 143 15.88 13.15 -10.96
N ASN A 144 15.60 13.36 -12.24
CA ASN A 144 15.44 14.69 -12.77
C ASN A 144 14.02 15.18 -12.45
N PHE A 145 13.88 16.20 -11.60
CA PHE A 145 12.60 16.88 -11.37
C PHE A 145 12.40 17.99 -12.41
N VAL A 146 11.30 17.94 -13.16
CA VAL A 146 11.07 18.79 -14.33
C VAL A 146 9.77 19.57 -14.18
N CYS A 147 9.85 20.90 -14.32
CA CYS A 147 8.69 21.78 -14.43
C CYS A 147 8.19 21.86 -15.88
N CYS A 148 6.86 21.83 -16.06
CA CYS A 148 6.18 21.97 -17.34
C CYS A 148 5.46 23.31 -17.55
N ASP A 149 5.45 24.21 -16.57
CA ASP A 149 4.86 25.54 -16.75
C ASP A 149 5.89 26.50 -17.36
N ASP A 150 5.52 27.12 -18.47
CA ASP A 150 6.35 28.11 -19.17
C ASP A 150 6.21 29.51 -18.52
N ASN A 151 5.22 29.71 -17.64
CA ASN A 151 4.93 31.01 -17.00
C ASN A 151 5.54 31.17 -15.60
N ILE A 152 6.11 30.11 -15.01
CA ILE A 152 6.80 30.21 -13.72
C ILE A 152 8.23 30.66 -14.02
N PRO A 153 8.63 31.90 -13.70
CA PRO A 153 10.01 32.32 -13.84
C PRO A 153 10.81 31.62 -12.74
N LEU A 154 11.29 30.40 -13.02
CA LEU A 154 12.45 29.86 -12.33
C LEU A 154 13.54 30.93 -12.52
N GLY A 155 13.96 31.57 -11.42
CA GLY A 155 14.62 32.87 -11.43
C GLY A 155 15.61 33.10 -12.57
N GLN A 156 15.52 34.27 -13.23
CA GLN A 156 16.33 34.80 -14.33
C GLN A 156 17.15 33.80 -15.19
N PRO A 157 16.93 33.73 -16.51
CA PRO A 157 17.75 32.89 -17.38
C PRO A 157 19.23 33.29 -17.25
N PRO A 158 20.16 32.32 -17.08
CA PRO A 158 21.57 32.62 -17.03
C PRO A 158 22.05 32.99 -18.43
N ALA A 159 23.20 33.66 -18.48
CA ALA A 159 23.83 34.06 -19.72
C ALA A 159 24.02 32.85 -20.68
N PRO A 160 24.05 33.07 -22.01
CA PRO A 160 24.06 32.01 -23.03
C PRO A 160 25.18 30.96 -22.93
N ASP A 161 26.20 31.19 -22.11
CA ASP A 161 27.34 30.28 -21.89
C ASP A 161 27.19 29.35 -20.66
N ASP A 162 26.15 29.50 -19.84
CA ASP A 162 25.91 28.60 -18.71
C ASP A 162 24.93 27.49 -19.13
N GLN A 163 25.46 26.54 -19.90
CA GLN A 163 24.77 25.32 -20.36
C GLN A 163 24.55 24.30 -19.22
N ARG A 164 24.20 24.79 -18.03
CA ARG A 164 23.68 23.98 -16.93
C ARG A 164 22.19 24.27 -16.81
N ASP A 165 21.43 23.52 -17.60
CA ASP A 165 19.99 23.32 -17.45
C ASP A 165 19.63 23.30 -15.95
N GLN A 166 18.85 24.29 -15.52
CA GLN A 166 18.46 24.50 -14.13
C GLN A 166 17.43 23.46 -13.66
N SER A 167 17.86 22.21 -13.52
CA SER A 167 17.11 21.14 -12.85
C SER A 167 18.05 20.37 -11.92
N TRP A 168 18.22 20.84 -10.68
CA TRP A 168 19.00 20.12 -9.67
C TRP A 168 18.09 19.66 -8.54
N THR A 169 17.83 18.35 -8.39
CA THR A 169 17.56 17.77 -7.07
C THR A 169 17.76 16.24 -7.01
N MET A 170 18.46 15.76 -5.97
CA MET A 170 18.61 14.34 -5.57
C MET A 170 17.26 13.64 -5.38
N LEU A 171 17.11 12.31 -5.58
CA LEU A 171 16.13 11.58 -4.74
C LEU A 171 16.68 11.66 -3.31
N SER A 172 16.49 12.78 -2.63
CA SER A 172 16.54 12.73 -1.18
C SER A 172 15.26 12.04 -0.73
N LYS A 173 15.31 11.41 0.44
CA LYS A 173 14.11 11.00 1.20
C LYS A 173 13.00 12.06 1.20
N ARG A 174 13.31 13.35 0.99
CA ARG A 174 12.29 14.40 0.93
C ARG A 174 11.39 14.30 -0.30
N ILE A 175 11.88 13.98 -1.49
CA ILE A 175 11.09 14.12 -2.74
C ILE A 175 9.85 13.21 -2.81
N VAL A 176 9.91 12.09 -2.12
CA VAL A 176 8.87 11.07 -2.05
C VAL A 176 7.96 11.27 -0.81
N SER A 177 8.23 12.28 0.03
CA SER A 177 7.53 12.50 1.30
C SER A 177 6.27 13.36 1.15
N ILE A 178 5.39 13.26 2.17
CA ILE A 178 4.22 14.14 2.31
C ILE A 178 4.65 15.62 2.37
N GLU A 179 5.74 15.91 3.07
CA GLU A 179 6.25 17.28 3.22
C GLU A 179 6.62 17.91 1.88
N PHE A 180 7.33 17.18 1.02
CA PHE A 180 7.70 17.72 -0.29
C PHE A 180 6.49 17.93 -1.19
N TRP A 181 5.47 17.09 -1.07
CA TRP A 181 4.22 17.34 -1.79
C TRP A 181 3.50 18.57 -1.24
N LEU A 182 3.50 18.83 0.06
CA LEU A 182 2.95 20.08 0.61
C LEU A 182 3.75 21.30 0.14
N GLU A 183 5.09 21.18 0.04
CA GLU A 183 5.98 22.26 -0.42
C GLU A 183 5.82 22.58 -1.92
N VAL A 184 5.67 21.56 -2.77
CA VAL A 184 5.75 21.70 -4.24
C VAL A 184 4.47 21.31 -4.97
N GLY A 185 3.72 20.36 -4.42
CA GLY A 185 2.45 19.85 -4.92
C GLY A 185 1.28 20.82 -4.79
N LEU A 186 1.40 21.86 -3.96
CA LEU A 186 0.37 22.87 -3.71
C LEU A 186 0.69 24.23 -4.34
N SER A 187 1.44 24.27 -5.45
CA SER A 187 1.74 25.48 -6.25
C SER A 187 0.52 26.40 -6.41
N ILE A 188 0.39 27.36 -5.49
CA ILE A 188 -0.55 28.46 -5.48
C ILE A 188 0.26 29.60 -4.85
N GLU A 189 0.49 30.71 -5.56
CA GLU A 189 0.98 31.94 -4.94
C GLU A 189 -0.09 32.58 -4.00
N HIS A 190 -0.89 31.80 -3.26
CA HIS A 190 -2.09 32.27 -2.56
C HIS A 190 -2.43 31.49 -1.29
N TRP A 191 -1.40 31.20 -0.50
CA TRP A 191 -1.53 31.46 0.92
C TRP A 191 -0.48 32.51 1.30
N ASP A 192 -0.62 33.73 0.76
CA ASP A 192 -0.42 34.85 1.69
C ASP A 192 -1.27 34.47 2.90
N ILE A 193 -0.61 34.27 4.04
CA ILE A 193 -1.06 34.87 5.28
C ILE A 193 -2.60 34.83 5.32
N CYS A 194 -3.14 33.67 5.67
CA CYS A 194 -4.49 33.61 6.21
C CYS A 194 -4.38 33.63 7.76
N PRO A 195 -4.10 34.78 8.40
CA PRO A 195 -4.58 35.04 9.73
C PRO A 195 -6.10 34.89 9.76
N SER A 196 -6.82 35.03 8.64
CA SER A 196 -8.29 34.97 8.63
C SER A 196 -8.92 33.58 8.59
N ILE A 197 -8.16 32.48 8.36
CA ILE A 197 -8.60 31.14 8.78
C ILE A 197 -8.51 31.01 10.32
N TYR A 198 -7.68 31.84 10.96
CA TYR A 198 -7.61 31.96 12.40
C TYR A 198 -8.41 33.15 12.99
N ASP A 199 -8.97 34.08 12.20
CA ASP A 199 -9.54 35.32 12.76
C ASP A 199 -11.03 35.61 12.49
N VAL A 200 -11.76 34.97 11.56
CA VAL A 200 -13.18 35.37 11.34
C VAL A 200 -14.18 34.23 11.08
N MET A 201 -13.78 32.96 11.19
CA MET A 201 -14.76 31.85 11.18
C MET A 201 -14.60 31.00 12.45
N GLU A 202 -15.30 31.45 13.49
CA GLU A 202 -15.77 30.69 14.66
C GLU A 202 -14.91 29.48 15.07
N THR A 203 -13.98 29.76 15.98
CA THR A 203 -13.23 28.79 16.77
C THR A 203 -14.10 27.70 17.40
N GLU A 204 -15.38 27.97 17.67
CA GLU A 204 -16.33 26.97 18.18
C GLU A 204 -16.72 25.91 17.13
N GLU A 205 -17.00 26.27 15.86
CA GLU A 205 -17.37 25.27 14.84
C GLU A 205 -16.19 24.37 14.46
N LEU A 206 -14.99 24.94 14.39
CA LEU A 206 -13.74 24.23 14.11
C LEU A 206 -13.33 23.31 15.28
N GLU A 207 -13.48 23.76 16.53
CA GLU A 207 -13.29 22.88 17.70
C GLU A 207 -14.35 21.78 17.73
N THR A 208 -15.60 22.10 17.40
CA THR A 208 -16.66 21.09 17.34
C THR A 208 -16.44 20.10 16.20
N GLU A 209 -15.93 20.54 15.05
CA GLU A 209 -15.62 19.65 13.93
C GLU A 209 -14.37 18.80 14.20
N ARG A 210 -13.37 19.35 14.90
CA ARG A 210 -12.22 18.62 15.42
C ARG A 210 -12.63 17.60 16.48
N GLU A 211 -13.56 17.94 17.38
CA GLU A 211 -14.14 17.00 18.34
C GLU A 211 -14.91 15.89 17.63
N ARG A 212 -15.78 16.23 16.67
CA ARG A 212 -16.52 15.24 15.87
C ARG A 212 -15.57 14.36 15.05
N ALA A 213 -14.49 14.90 14.51
CA ALA A 213 -13.48 14.12 13.79
C ALA A 213 -12.69 13.21 14.76
N SER A 214 -12.37 13.70 15.95
CA SER A 214 -11.76 12.92 17.02
C SER A 214 -12.68 11.80 17.52
N GLU A 215 -13.98 12.06 17.65
CA GLU A 215 -15.00 11.06 17.97
C GLU A 215 -15.15 10.01 16.87
N ARG A 216 -15.17 10.42 15.60
CA ARG A 216 -15.17 9.49 14.46
C ARG A 216 -13.90 8.64 14.45
N GLY A 217 -12.74 9.20 14.77
CA GLY A 217 -11.49 8.48 14.92
C GLY A 217 -11.56 7.43 16.03
N ARG A 218 -12.04 7.82 17.22
CA ARG A 218 -12.24 6.90 18.36
C ARG A 218 -13.24 5.78 18.05
N LEU A 219 -14.33 6.10 17.36
CA LEU A 219 -15.34 5.12 16.96
C LEU A 219 -14.74 4.11 15.97
N PHE A 220 -13.95 4.57 15.01
CA PHE A 220 -13.28 3.71 14.05
C PHE A 220 -12.23 2.80 14.71
N GLU A 221 -11.41 3.34 15.62
CA GLU A 221 -10.48 2.53 16.42
C GLU A 221 -11.19 1.45 17.22
N TRP A 222 -12.32 1.80 17.85
CA TRP A 222 -13.16 0.85 18.57
C TRP A 222 -13.76 -0.22 17.65
N GLU A 223 -14.22 0.13 16.45
CA GLU A 223 -14.71 -0.83 15.47
C GLU A 223 -13.61 -1.78 14.97
N CYS A 224 -12.40 -1.27 14.73
CA CYS A 224 -11.22 -2.08 14.40
C CYS A 224 -10.85 -3.03 15.55
N GLU A 225 -10.91 -2.58 16.80
CA GLU A 225 -10.67 -3.43 17.97
C GLU A 225 -11.73 -4.52 18.10
N LYS A 226 -13.01 -4.18 17.93
CA LYS A 226 -14.11 -5.15 17.89
C LYS A 226 -13.98 -6.16 16.75
N ALA A 227 -13.48 -5.74 15.59
CA ALA A 227 -13.22 -6.66 14.48
C ALA A 227 -12.12 -7.67 14.85
N ARG A 228 -11.02 -7.21 15.46
CA ARG A 228 -9.94 -8.09 15.96
C ARG A 228 -10.45 -9.03 17.06
N GLU A 229 -11.32 -8.58 17.94
CA GLU A 229 -11.90 -9.42 18.98
C GLU A 229 -12.79 -10.53 18.40
N ARG A 230 -13.63 -10.20 17.42
CA ARG A 230 -14.44 -11.20 16.69
C ARG A 230 -13.56 -12.24 15.99
N GLU A 231 -12.47 -11.81 15.36
CA GLU A 231 -11.52 -12.72 14.72
C GLU A 231 -10.88 -13.70 15.72
N ARG A 232 -10.46 -13.21 16.90
CA ARG A 232 -9.95 -14.07 17.99
C ARG A 232 -11.02 -15.01 18.53
N GLU A 233 -12.27 -14.59 18.57
CA GLU A 233 -13.38 -15.46 18.99
C GLU A 233 -13.68 -16.55 17.96
N GLU A 234 -13.69 -16.21 16.67
CA GLU A 234 -13.81 -17.18 15.60
C GLU A 234 -12.67 -18.19 15.62
N GLU A 235 -11.44 -17.76 15.88
CA GLU A 235 -10.29 -18.66 16.03
C GLU A 235 -10.49 -19.65 17.18
N ARG A 236 -10.94 -19.17 18.36
CA ARG A 236 -11.29 -20.03 19.51
C ARG A 236 -12.43 -20.99 19.20
N VAL A 237 -13.41 -20.57 18.40
CA VAL A 237 -14.49 -21.47 17.93
C VAL A 237 -13.92 -22.55 17.01
N ARG A 238 -13.07 -22.19 16.04
CA ARG A 238 -12.42 -23.15 15.15
C ARG A 238 -11.57 -24.15 15.92
N GLU A 239 -10.87 -23.71 16.97
CA GLU A 239 -10.09 -24.59 17.84
C GLU A 239 -10.98 -25.60 18.58
N ARG A 240 -12.07 -25.16 19.21
CA ARG A 240 -13.03 -26.05 19.88
C ARG A 240 -13.65 -27.07 18.94
N VAL A 241 -13.95 -26.68 17.70
CA VAL A 241 -14.45 -27.61 16.67
C VAL A 241 -13.42 -28.70 16.36
N ARG A 242 -12.14 -28.33 16.20
CA ARG A 242 -11.06 -29.31 15.97
C ARG A 242 -10.88 -30.25 17.15
N GLU A 243 -11.02 -29.77 18.39
CA GLU A 243 -10.97 -30.63 19.58
C GLU A 243 -12.14 -31.61 19.65
N MET A 244 -13.35 -31.13 19.39
CA MET A 244 -14.55 -31.98 19.35
C MET A 244 -14.45 -33.05 18.26
N GLU A 245 -13.88 -32.72 17.10
CA GLU A 245 -13.66 -33.68 16.02
C GLU A 245 -12.65 -34.77 16.41
N LYS A 246 -11.54 -34.39 17.06
CA LYS A 246 -10.57 -35.35 17.63
C LYS A 246 -11.20 -36.24 18.68
N GLU A 247 -12.09 -35.72 19.52
CA GLU A 247 -12.80 -36.52 20.52
C GLU A 247 -13.75 -37.54 19.88
N ARG A 248 -14.52 -37.13 18.87
CA ARG A 248 -15.38 -38.04 18.10
C ARG A 248 -14.58 -39.12 17.38
N GLU A 249 -13.38 -38.80 16.91
CA GLU A 249 -12.48 -39.80 16.32
C GLU A 249 -12.01 -40.84 17.35
N ARG A 250 -11.59 -40.40 18.54
CA ARG A 250 -11.24 -41.31 19.66
C ARG A 250 -12.42 -42.18 20.08
N GLU A 251 -13.63 -41.64 20.07
CA GLU A 251 -14.83 -42.40 20.38
C GLU A 251 -15.09 -43.53 19.36
N ARG A 252 -14.98 -43.23 18.06
CA ARG A 252 -15.08 -44.24 17.00
C ARG A 252 -13.98 -45.30 17.13
N GLU A 253 -12.78 -44.91 17.54
CA GLU A 253 -11.69 -45.86 17.78
C GLU A 253 -11.99 -46.82 18.93
N ARG A 254 -12.50 -46.29 20.05
CA ARG A 254 -12.97 -47.11 21.19
C ARG A 254 -14.10 -48.05 20.79
N GLU A 255 -15.04 -47.59 19.95
CA GLU A 255 -16.14 -48.43 19.45
C GLU A 255 -15.63 -49.59 18.61
N ARG A 256 -14.69 -49.34 17.68
CA ARG A 256 -14.02 -50.39 16.89
C ARG A 256 -13.27 -51.37 17.78
N GLU A 257 -12.60 -50.89 18.83
CA GLU A 257 -11.91 -51.74 19.78
C GLU A 257 -12.89 -52.64 20.55
N TRP A 258 -14.01 -52.07 21.00
CA TRP A 258 -15.07 -52.83 21.66
C TRP A 258 -15.68 -53.91 20.76
N GLU A 259 -15.86 -53.60 19.48
CA GLU A 259 -16.35 -54.57 18.49
C GLU A 259 -15.36 -55.72 18.28
N ARG A 260 -14.05 -55.44 18.21
CA ARG A 260 -12.99 -56.47 18.16
C ARG A 260 -13.02 -57.37 19.40
N VAL A 261 -13.15 -56.78 20.59
CA VAL A 261 -13.25 -57.55 21.84
C VAL A 261 -14.49 -58.46 21.83
N ARG A 262 -15.64 -57.92 21.42
CA ARG A 262 -16.90 -58.66 21.34
C ARG A 262 -16.84 -59.79 20.32
N GLU A 263 -16.14 -59.61 19.20
CA GLU A 263 -15.92 -60.66 18.21
C GLU A 263 -15.05 -61.79 18.76
N ILE A 264 -13.96 -61.47 19.46
CA ILE A 264 -13.11 -62.44 20.15
C ILE A 264 -13.90 -63.24 21.19
N GLU A 265 -14.77 -62.58 21.96
CA GLU A 265 -15.64 -63.28 22.94
C GLU A 265 -16.58 -64.27 22.27
N ARG A 266 -17.24 -63.86 21.17
CA ARG A 266 -18.12 -64.77 20.39
C ARG A 266 -17.34 -65.94 19.80
N GLU A 267 -16.10 -65.73 19.37
CA GLU A 267 -15.25 -66.80 18.85
C GLU A 267 -14.86 -67.80 19.95
N LYS A 268 -14.50 -67.30 21.15
CA LYS A 268 -14.25 -68.15 22.32
C LYS A 268 -15.48 -68.96 22.73
N GLU A 269 -16.67 -68.36 22.71
CA GLU A 269 -17.92 -69.10 22.99
C GLU A 269 -18.15 -70.23 21.98
N ARG A 270 -17.95 -69.95 20.68
CA ARG A 270 -18.03 -70.98 19.62
C ARG A 270 -17.00 -72.08 19.81
N GLU A 271 -15.79 -71.76 20.27
CA GLU A 271 -14.75 -72.74 20.56
C GLU A 271 -15.13 -73.63 21.75
N ILE A 272 -15.62 -73.04 22.84
CA ILE A 272 -16.12 -73.78 24.00
C ILE A 272 -17.28 -74.71 23.59
N GLU A 273 -18.19 -74.25 22.74
CA GLU A 273 -19.28 -75.08 22.21
C GLU A 273 -18.75 -76.25 21.36
N ARG A 274 -17.78 -76.01 20.47
CA ARG A 274 -17.12 -77.07 19.70
C ARG A 274 -16.48 -78.12 20.59
N GLU A 275 -15.79 -77.71 21.66
CA GLU A 275 -15.19 -78.63 22.62
C GLU A 275 -16.25 -79.43 23.38
N ARG A 276 -17.37 -78.82 23.80
CA ARG A 276 -18.51 -79.55 24.41
C ARG A 276 -19.13 -80.57 23.45
N VAL A 277 -19.25 -80.23 22.17
CA VAL A 277 -19.75 -81.16 21.15
C VAL A 277 -18.79 -82.34 20.96
N LYS A 278 -17.47 -82.08 20.86
CA LYS A 278 -16.45 -83.13 20.79
C LYS A 278 -16.46 -84.04 22.03
N GLU A 279 -16.59 -83.47 23.24
CA GLU A 279 -16.65 -84.22 24.49
C GLU A 279 -17.91 -85.08 24.58
N LYS A 280 -19.06 -84.58 24.11
CA LYS A 280 -20.28 -85.39 23.99
C LYS A 280 -20.12 -86.51 22.96
N ALA A 281 -19.46 -86.24 21.84
CA ALA A 281 -19.19 -87.24 20.80
C ALA A 281 -18.24 -88.35 21.28
N SER A 282 -17.23 -88.04 22.10
CA SER A 282 -16.31 -89.05 22.65
C SER A 282 -16.93 -89.90 23.77
N LYS A 283 -18.01 -89.43 24.40
CA LYS A 283 -18.77 -90.14 25.44
C LYS A 283 -19.92 -90.99 24.88
N LEU A 284 -20.24 -90.89 23.59
CA LEU A 284 -21.19 -91.80 22.94
C LEU A 284 -20.56 -93.20 22.87
N PRO A 285 -21.27 -94.25 23.31
CA PRO A 285 -20.74 -95.61 23.24
C PRO A 285 -20.52 -95.96 21.77
N THR A 286 -19.27 -96.29 21.42
CA THR A 286 -18.99 -96.99 20.18
C THR A 286 -19.60 -98.39 20.34
N ASP A 287 -20.82 -98.57 19.83
CA ASP A 287 -21.46 -99.88 19.81
C ASP A 287 -20.59 -100.83 18.94
N PRO A 288 -20.28 -102.04 19.42
CA PRO A 288 -19.36 -102.98 18.78
C PRO A 288 -19.90 -103.63 17.50
#